data_AF-A0A7V9BSH1-F1
#
_entry.id   AF-A0A7V9BSH1-F1
#
_cell.length_a   1.000
_cell.length_b   1.000
_cell.length_c   1.000
_cell.angle_alpha   90.00
_cell.angle_beta   90.00
_cell.angle_gamma   90.00
#
_symmetry.space_group_name_H-M   'P 1'
#
loop_
_entity.id
_entity.type
_entity.pdbx_description
1 polymer ?
#
loop_
_entity_poly.entity_id
_entity_poly.type
_entity_poly.pdbx_seq_one_letter_code
_entity_poly.pdbx_strand_id
1 'polypeptide(L)'
;MPNYQDDVTETQLYVPLRGNAYGLLAGAPAAAFVRSLKVAAVMHDQLFLDEGSWSGIAGPGGKTEWRDPQGTGPGGLTLQPPRERAASRGRDWHIAMRPSDSEGPMRAIIRSSTTLSMRATFEPIRQSLPRAFEWIDFVSHDLYPDDKRLTKRLASAEVRDGLLSEAFPDRFTRSLIAESTMHSLVLGMRMGAAVRLDGLHRSVLAARLARGEARPTLGGHALVATIPDVRNLPWEEVDEVRKMKGIPRLRAILADVEMAALEATAEGGDLDEAILREYHEQYRRATDDAGWTGHAVSVLLGAATSVATTPLAGPAGIVVGVGMAAATETGSYFLRKRRRRDTWMAAADDLRARATRSHGDSN
;
A
#
# COMPACT_ATOMS: atom_id res chain seq x y z
N MET A 1 23.84 -1.02 -27.19
CA MET A 1 23.10 -0.82 -25.93
C MET A 1 23.73 0.38 -25.23
N PRO A 2 22.97 1.46 -24.98
CA PRO A 2 23.48 2.57 -24.18
C PRO A 2 23.87 2.05 -22.79
N ASN A 3 24.99 2.54 -22.26
CA ASN A 3 25.42 2.28 -20.89
C ASN A 3 24.43 2.97 -19.94
N TYR A 4 23.34 2.28 -19.61
CA TYR A 4 22.38 2.65 -18.57
C TYR A 4 23.03 2.41 -17.19
N GLN A 5 24.07 3.18 -16.86
CA GLN A 5 24.46 3.45 -15.48
C GLN A 5 23.67 4.68 -15.04
N ASP A 6 22.34 4.58 -15.05
CA ASP A 6 21.51 5.57 -14.38
C ASP A 6 21.70 5.36 -12.88
N ASP A 7 21.96 6.45 -12.16
CA ASP A 7 21.92 6.49 -10.70
C ASP A 7 20.53 6.02 -10.27
N VAL A 8 20.41 4.73 -9.94
CA VAL A 8 19.20 4.16 -9.36
C VAL A 8 19.04 4.83 -8.01
N THR A 9 18.22 5.87 -7.97
CA THR A 9 17.93 6.61 -6.74
C THR A 9 17.19 5.67 -5.81
N GLU A 10 17.72 5.49 -4.60
CA GLU A 10 17.10 4.65 -3.59
C GLU A 10 15.67 5.14 -3.32
N THR A 11 14.71 4.24 -3.46
CA THR A 11 13.28 4.53 -3.34
C THR A 11 12.80 4.22 -1.93
N GLN A 12 12.17 5.20 -1.28
CA GLN A 12 11.75 5.08 0.12
C GLN A 12 10.24 5.24 0.25
N LEU A 13 9.62 4.47 1.13
CA LEU A 13 8.20 4.58 1.47
C LEU A 13 8.01 4.73 2.97
N TYR A 14 7.37 5.81 3.36
CA TYR A 14 6.90 6.05 4.70
C TYR A 14 5.43 5.64 4.86
N VAL A 15 5.16 4.88 5.91
CA VAL A 15 3.86 4.27 6.21
C VAL A 15 3.40 4.75 7.59
N PRO A 16 2.75 5.94 7.66
CA PRO A 16 2.31 6.56 8.90
C PRO A 16 1.22 5.76 9.62
N LEU A 17 1.27 5.68 10.95
CA LEU A 17 0.22 5.06 11.75
C LEU A 17 -1.11 5.79 11.59
N ARG A 18 -1.09 7.13 11.69
CA ARG A 18 -2.30 7.97 11.64
C ARG A 18 -2.99 7.87 10.28
N GLY A 19 -2.20 7.91 9.21
CA GLY A 19 -2.64 7.82 7.82
C GLY A 19 -3.13 6.43 7.39
N ASN A 20 -2.87 5.39 8.19
CA ASN A 20 -3.26 4.01 7.89
C ASN A 20 -4.14 3.39 9.00
N ALA A 21 -4.66 4.21 9.91
CA ALA A 21 -5.38 3.71 11.07
C ALA A 21 -6.65 2.93 10.73
N TYR A 22 -7.28 3.20 9.59
CA TYR A 22 -8.44 2.43 9.12
C TYR A 22 -8.03 1.09 8.49
N GLY A 23 -6.86 1.04 7.86
CA GLY A 23 -6.25 -0.20 7.37
C GLY A 23 -5.75 -1.11 8.50
N LEU A 24 -5.34 -0.53 9.63
CA LEU A 24 -4.78 -1.23 10.80
C LEU A 24 -5.85 -1.61 11.84
N LEU A 25 -6.97 -2.12 11.36
CA LEU A 25 -8.05 -2.64 12.19
C LEU A 25 -8.05 -4.17 12.13
N ALA A 26 -8.27 -4.84 13.26
CA ALA A 26 -8.15 -6.29 13.33
C ALA A 26 -9.09 -7.00 12.34
N GLY A 27 -8.63 -8.12 11.78
CA GLY A 27 -9.35 -8.94 10.81
C GLY A 27 -8.94 -8.68 9.37
N ALA A 28 -9.92 -8.71 8.45
CA ALA A 28 -9.68 -8.54 7.02
C ALA A 28 -8.91 -7.25 6.61
N PRO A 29 -9.14 -6.08 7.25
CA PRO A 29 -8.37 -4.87 6.93
C PRO A 29 -6.87 -5.04 7.19
N ALA A 30 -6.48 -5.52 8.36
CA ALA A 30 -5.08 -5.76 8.69
C ALA A 30 -4.42 -6.79 7.77
N ALA A 31 -5.14 -7.87 7.42
CA ALA A 31 -4.63 -8.85 6.46
C ALA A 31 -4.41 -8.23 5.07
N ALA A 32 -5.36 -7.42 4.58
CA ALA A 32 -5.22 -6.69 3.33
C ALA A 32 -4.07 -5.67 3.36
N PHE A 33 -3.89 -5.02 4.52
CA PHE A 33 -2.79 -4.11 4.76
C PHE A 33 -1.43 -4.81 4.65
N VAL A 34 -1.25 -5.94 5.34
CA VAL A 34 -0.01 -6.75 5.26
C VAL A 34 0.28 -7.19 3.83
N ARG A 35 -0.74 -7.69 3.11
CA ARG A 35 -0.59 -8.06 1.69
C ARG A 35 -0.11 -6.89 0.83
N SER A 36 -0.63 -5.70 1.09
CA SER A 36 -0.22 -4.50 0.36
C SER A 36 1.13 -3.95 0.80
N LEU A 37 1.54 -4.16 2.06
CA LEU A 37 2.87 -3.86 2.54
C LEU A 37 3.93 -4.74 1.88
N LYS A 38 3.61 -6.00 1.58
CA LYS A 38 4.47 -6.90 0.79
C LYS A 38 4.67 -6.41 -0.65
N VAL A 39 3.61 -5.90 -1.28
CA VAL A 39 3.72 -5.23 -2.60
C VAL A 39 4.67 -4.03 -2.49
N ALA A 40 4.48 -3.19 -1.48
CA ALA A 40 5.36 -2.04 -1.25
C ALA A 40 6.81 -2.46 -1.00
N ALA A 41 7.04 -3.53 -0.24
CA ALA A 41 8.36 -4.10 -0.02
C ALA A 41 9.01 -4.56 -1.33
N VAL A 42 8.26 -5.07 -2.30
CA VAL A 42 8.83 -5.39 -3.61
C VAL A 42 9.15 -4.12 -4.40
N MET A 43 8.36 -3.04 -4.25
CA MET A 43 8.48 -1.82 -5.06
C MET A 43 9.45 -0.76 -4.53
N HIS A 44 9.78 -0.76 -3.23
CA HIS A 44 10.64 0.24 -2.61
C HIS A 44 11.91 -0.38 -2.02
N ASP A 45 12.98 0.40 -1.91
CA ASP A 45 14.23 -0.01 -1.27
C ASP A 45 14.16 0.06 0.25
N GLN A 46 13.44 1.05 0.81
CA GLN A 46 13.28 1.19 2.26
C GLN A 46 11.82 1.40 2.63
N LEU A 47 11.38 0.75 3.71
CA LEU A 47 10.09 0.97 4.33
C LEU A 47 10.27 1.54 5.74
N PHE A 48 9.75 2.74 5.96
CA PHE A 48 9.67 3.36 7.28
C PHE A 48 8.26 3.23 7.83
N LEU A 49 8.08 2.47 8.89
CA LEU A 49 6.80 2.28 9.57
C LEU A 49 6.84 3.04 10.88
N ASP A 50 5.78 3.79 11.18
CA ASP A 50 5.68 4.47 12.47
C ASP A 50 5.75 3.50 13.66
N GLU A 51 6.48 3.83 14.71
CA GLU A 51 6.55 3.04 15.93
C GLU A 51 5.53 3.52 16.97
N GLY A 52 5.00 2.60 17.78
CA GLY A 52 4.09 2.92 18.89
C GLY A 52 2.62 2.67 18.57
N SER A 53 1.74 3.48 19.17
CA SER A 53 0.32 3.44 18.86
C SER A 53 -0.31 4.81 18.76
N TRP A 54 -1.27 4.90 17.86
CA TRP A 54 -2.11 6.06 17.72
C TRP A 54 -3.55 5.71 18.07
N SER A 55 -4.23 6.62 18.77
CA SER A 55 -5.67 6.57 18.92
C SER A 55 -6.29 7.91 18.54
N GLY A 56 -7.43 7.85 17.87
CA GLY A 56 -8.18 9.03 17.45
C GLY A 56 -9.66 8.83 17.66
N ILE A 57 -10.30 9.82 18.25
CA ILE A 57 -11.75 9.90 18.42
C ILE A 57 -12.22 11.15 17.69
N ALA A 58 -13.13 11.01 16.73
CA ALA A 58 -13.81 12.13 16.08
C ALA A 58 -15.19 12.35 16.71
N GLY A 59 -15.45 13.61 17.03
CA GLY A 59 -16.64 14.12 17.71
C GLY A 59 -16.28 15.43 18.43
N PRO A 60 -17.23 16.19 18.99
CA PRO A 60 -16.87 17.44 19.66
C PRO A 60 -16.14 17.28 21.01
N GLY A 61 -15.99 16.05 21.51
CA GLY A 61 -15.06 15.66 22.58
C GLY A 61 -13.86 14.87 22.05
N GLY A 62 -13.69 14.90 20.73
CA GLY A 62 -12.67 14.17 20.01
C GLY A 62 -11.29 14.54 20.49
N LYS A 63 -10.45 13.53 20.59
CA LYS A 63 -9.04 13.67 20.94
C LYS A 63 -8.22 12.75 20.08
N THR A 64 -7.01 13.18 19.77
CA THR A 64 -5.96 12.29 19.26
C THR A 64 -4.92 12.11 20.35
N GLU A 65 -4.44 10.89 20.49
CA GLU A 65 -3.46 10.54 21.50
C GLU A 65 -2.44 9.61 20.83
N TRP A 66 -1.17 9.97 20.97
CA TRP A 66 -0.04 9.14 20.60
C TRP A 66 0.53 8.51 21.86
N ARG A 67 0.88 7.23 21.79
CA ARG A 67 1.58 6.54 22.88
C ARG A 67 2.85 5.91 22.35
N ASP A 68 3.95 6.28 22.98
CA ASP A 68 5.25 5.72 22.68
C ASP A 68 5.32 4.24 23.08
N PRO A 69 6.11 3.44 22.35
CA PRO A 69 6.23 2.00 22.57
C PRO A 69 6.82 1.65 23.94
N GLN A 70 7.65 2.52 24.54
CA GLN A 70 8.35 2.24 25.80
C GLN A 70 7.44 2.24 27.05
N GLY A 71 6.18 2.65 26.92
CA GLY A 71 5.24 2.76 28.04
C GLY A 71 4.20 1.65 28.15
N THR A 72 4.20 0.65 27.27
CA THR A 72 3.16 -0.38 27.30
C THR A 72 3.44 -1.46 28.34
N GLY A 73 2.48 -1.67 29.24
CA GLY A 73 2.48 -2.78 30.18
C GLY A 73 2.50 -4.17 29.49
N PRO A 74 2.51 -5.26 30.26
CA PRO A 74 2.85 -6.62 29.81
C PRO A 74 1.93 -7.26 28.74
N GLY A 75 0.92 -6.55 28.24
CA GLY A 75 -0.02 -7.03 27.22
C GLY A 75 0.30 -6.67 25.77
N GLY A 76 1.34 -5.86 25.52
CA GLY A 76 1.70 -5.38 24.17
C GLY A 76 0.61 -4.50 23.52
N LEU A 77 0.93 -3.91 22.37
CA LEU A 77 -0.03 -3.14 21.58
C LEU A 77 -0.77 -4.07 20.60
N THR A 78 -2.11 -4.10 20.69
CA THR A 78 -2.94 -4.94 19.82
C THR A 78 -3.85 -4.11 18.91
N LEU A 79 -4.12 -4.65 17.72
CA LEU A 79 -5.06 -4.06 16.77
C LEU A 79 -6.46 -3.99 17.38
N GLN A 80 -7.19 -2.92 17.08
CA GLN A 80 -8.54 -2.73 17.59
C GLN A 80 -9.51 -3.79 17.01
N PRO A 81 -10.19 -4.60 17.84
CA PRO A 81 -11.15 -5.59 17.37
C PRO A 81 -12.48 -4.97 16.89
N PRO A 82 -13.24 -5.65 16.01
CA PRO A 82 -14.55 -5.17 15.55
C PRO A 82 -15.55 -4.83 16.66
N ARG A 83 -15.57 -5.61 17.75
CA ARG A 83 -16.47 -5.39 18.89
C ARG A 83 -16.19 -4.07 19.61
N GLU A 84 -14.92 -3.73 19.83
CA GLU A 84 -14.50 -2.47 20.47
C GLU A 84 -14.87 -1.26 19.61
N ARG A 85 -14.75 -1.38 18.28
CA ARG A 85 -15.18 -0.34 17.33
C ARG A 85 -16.69 -0.11 17.38
N ALA A 86 -17.47 -1.19 17.30
CA ALA A 86 -18.93 -1.12 17.35
C ALA A 86 -19.40 -0.47 18.66
N ALA A 87 -18.79 -0.84 19.78
CA ALA A 87 -19.09 -0.25 21.08
C ALA A 87 -18.72 1.24 21.20
N SER A 88 -17.82 1.75 20.37
CA SER A 88 -17.33 3.13 20.41
C SER A 88 -18.11 4.08 19.48
N ARG A 89 -18.68 3.56 18.39
CA ARG A 89 -19.51 4.34 17.45
C ARG A 89 -20.86 4.66 18.06
N GLY A 90 -21.35 5.87 17.81
CA GLY A 90 -22.69 6.26 18.26
C GLY A 90 -22.83 6.48 19.76
N ARG A 91 -21.72 6.45 20.53
CA ARG A 91 -21.77 6.87 21.94
C ARG A 91 -22.05 8.36 22.00
N ASP A 92 -23.18 8.70 22.61
CA ASP A 92 -23.51 10.08 22.94
C ASP A 92 -22.52 10.57 23.99
N TRP A 93 -21.90 11.71 23.70
CA TRP A 93 -21.17 12.46 24.70
C TRP A 93 -21.72 13.89 24.69
N HIS A 94 -21.72 14.52 25.85
CA HIS A 94 -22.23 15.88 26.00
C HIS A 94 -21.31 16.69 26.90
N ILE A 95 -21.09 17.94 26.54
CA ILE A 95 -20.52 18.94 27.45
C ILE A 95 -21.70 19.61 28.12
N ALA A 96 -21.81 19.41 29.43
CA ALA A 96 -22.73 20.18 30.24
C ALA A 96 -21.95 21.30 30.94
N MET A 97 -22.46 22.52 30.85
CA MET A 97 -21.95 23.62 31.68
C MET A 97 -23.06 24.06 32.62
N ARG A 98 -22.65 24.52 33.80
CA ARG A 98 -23.52 25.24 34.71
C ARG A 98 -23.39 26.75 34.39
N PRO A 99 -24.50 27.47 34.17
CA PRO A 99 -24.45 28.93 34.04
C PRO A 99 -23.76 29.54 35.27
N SER A 100 -22.94 30.57 35.09
CA SER A 100 -22.14 31.18 36.17
C SER A 100 -22.96 31.67 37.36
N ASP A 101 -24.22 32.02 37.12
CA ASP A 101 -25.07 32.74 38.07
C ASP A 101 -26.21 31.88 38.63
N SER A 102 -26.13 30.55 38.51
CA SER A 102 -27.20 29.64 38.95
C SER A 102 -26.67 28.36 39.59
N GLU A 103 -27.25 27.99 40.74
CA GLU A 103 -27.06 26.66 41.36
C GLU A 103 -27.82 25.54 40.62
N GLY A 104 -28.39 25.83 39.45
CA GLY A 104 -29.20 24.89 38.68
C GLY A 104 -28.43 23.67 38.15
N PRO A 105 -29.17 22.66 37.65
CA PRO A 105 -28.57 21.48 37.05
C PRO A 105 -27.72 21.86 35.84
N MET A 106 -26.61 21.15 35.63
CA MET A 106 -25.77 21.33 34.44
C MET A 106 -26.62 21.12 33.18
N ARG A 107 -26.53 22.03 32.22
CA ARG A 107 -27.25 21.92 30.95
C ARG A 107 -26.28 21.48 29.86
N ALA A 108 -26.65 20.44 29.11
CA ALA A 108 -25.89 20.01 27.94
C ALA A 108 -25.90 21.13 26.89
N ILE A 109 -24.73 21.71 26.62
CA ILE A 109 -24.52 22.76 25.61
C ILE A 109 -24.15 22.14 24.26
N ILE A 110 -23.47 21.00 24.28
CA ILE A 110 -23.13 20.24 23.08
C ILE A 110 -23.63 18.82 23.27
N ARG A 111 -24.37 18.31 22.30
CA ARG A 111 -24.74 16.89 22.18
C ARG A 111 -24.25 16.41 20.83
N SER A 112 -23.44 15.37 20.84
CA SER A 112 -23.01 14.73 19.60
C SER A 112 -22.65 13.29 19.86
N SER A 113 -22.77 12.47 18.83
CA SER A 113 -22.26 11.11 18.85
C SER A 113 -20.80 11.08 18.43
N THR A 114 -20.05 10.12 18.97
CA THR A 114 -18.74 9.74 18.42
C THR A 114 -18.92 9.17 17.02
N THR A 115 -18.38 9.85 16.03
CA THR A 115 -18.47 9.46 14.61
C THR A 115 -17.39 8.45 14.24
N LEU A 116 -16.21 8.56 14.85
CA LEU A 116 -15.08 7.69 14.57
C LEU A 116 -14.26 7.43 15.84
N SER A 117 -13.84 6.18 16.04
CA SER A 117 -12.90 5.77 17.10
C SER A 117 -11.98 4.72 16.50
N MET A 118 -10.69 5.01 16.48
CA MET A 118 -9.66 4.17 15.88
C MET A 118 -8.48 4.04 16.84
N ARG A 119 -7.94 2.83 16.96
CA ARG A 119 -6.62 2.55 17.54
C ARG A 119 -5.78 1.78 16.52
N ALA A 120 -4.61 2.31 16.21
CA ALA A 120 -3.70 1.77 15.22
C ALA A 120 -2.32 1.53 15.84
N THR A 121 -1.68 0.43 15.45
CA THR A 121 -0.32 0.06 15.83
C THR A 121 0.24 -0.90 14.78
N PHE A 122 1.55 -0.85 14.53
CA PHE A 122 2.24 -1.83 13.70
C PHE A 122 2.85 -2.98 14.54
N GLU A 123 2.70 -2.96 15.86
CA GLU A 123 3.33 -3.93 16.75
C GLU A 123 2.99 -5.39 16.39
N PRO A 124 1.74 -5.75 16.05
CA PRO A 124 1.45 -7.12 15.60
C PRO A 124 2.12 -7.49 14.26
N ILE A 125 2.35 -6.51 13.39
CA ILE A 125 3.10 -6.74 12.15
C ILE A 125 4.57 -6.96 12.48
N ARG A 126 5.16 -6.13 13.34
CA ARG A 126 6.53 -6.28 13.84
C ARG A 126 6.77 -7.67 14.44
N GLN A 127 5.85 -8.13 15.29
CA GLN A 127 5.90 -9.46 15.92
C GLN A 127 5.71 -10.62 14.93
N SER A 128 5.03 -10.37 13.80
CA SER A 128 4.83 -11.37 12.75
C SER A 128 6.03 -11.52 11.81
N LEU A 129 7.01 -10.61 11.88
CA LEU A 129 8.22 -10.71 11.07
C LEU A 129 9.11 -11.85 11.61
N PRO A 130 9.56 -12.80 10.76
CA PRO A 130 10.39 -13.93 11.17
C PRO A 130 11.77 -13.50 11.71
N ARG A 131 12.24 -12.32 11.31
CA ARG A 131 13.47 -11.66 11.76
C ARG A 131 13.38 -10.17 11.48
N ALA A 132 14.34 -9.40 12.00
CA ALA A 132 14.56 -8.04 11.53
C ALA A 132 15.03 -8.06 10.07
N PHE A 133 14.40 -7.26 9.23
CA PHE A 133 14.82 -7.02 7.85
C PHE A 133 15.46 -5.64 7.77
N GLU A 134 16.65 -5.55 7.16
CA GLU A 134 17.42 -4.30 7.04
C GLU A 134 16.71 -3.20 6.23
N TRP A 135 15.63 -3.55 5.54
CA TRP A 135 14.84 -2.64 4.72
C TRP A 135 13.49 -2.25 5.35
N ILE A 136 13.23 -2.69 6.59
CA ILE A 136 12.06 -2.29 7.38
C ILE A 136 12.55 -1.63 8.65
N ASP A 137 12.35 -0.32 8.75
CA ASP A 137 12.64 0.44 9.95
C ASP A 137 11.34 0.86 10.65
N PHE A 138 11.26 0.56 11.95
CA PHE A 138 10.22 1.10 12.82
C PHE A 138 10.74 2.38 13.44
N VAL A 139 10.15 3.51 13.07
CA VAL A 139 10.65 4.85 13.39
C VAL A 139 9.64 5.67 14.17
N SER A 140 10.09 6.46 15.13
CA SER A 140 9.27 7.47 15.79
C SER A 140 9.79 8.84 15.40
N HIS A 141 9.03 9.54 14.56
CA HIS A 141 9.35 10.91 14.15
C HIS A 141 8.27 11.86 14.63
N ASP A 142 8.69 12.93 15.31
CA ASP A 142 7.83 14.06 15.60
C ASP A 142 8.19 15.22 14.67
N LEU A 143 7.17 16.00 14.30
CA LEU A 143 7.37 17.19 13.49
C LEU A 143 8.00 18.31 14.33
N TYR A 144 8.92 19.03 13.73
CA TYR A 144 9.43 20.28 14.31
C TYR A 144 8.28 21.30 14.48
N PRO A 145 8.40 22.27 15.40
CA PRO A 145 7.36 23.25 15.66
C PRO A 145 6.85 23.97 14.41
N ASP A 146 7.74 24.31 13.47
CA ASP A 146 7.36 24.98 12.22
C ASP A 146 6.61 24.06 11.25
N ASP A 147 6.98 22.78 11.19
CA ASP A 147 6.28 21.78 10.39
C ASP A 147 4.90 21.46 10.97
N LYS A 148 4.76 21.50 12.30
CA LYS A 148 3.45 21.41 12.98
C LYS A 148 2.55 22.59 12.59
N ARG A 149 3.10 23.81 12.51
CA ARG A 149 2.36 25.00 12.05
C ARG A 149 1.98 24.88 10.57
N LEU A 150 2.90 24.44 9.72
CA LEU A 150 2.64 24.18 8.30
C LEU A 150 1.51 23.15 8.12
N THR A 151 1.59 22.02 8.83
CA THR A 151 0.57 20.97 8.84
C THR A 151 -0.81 21.53 9.17
N LYS A 152 -0.92 22.28 10.27
CA LYS A 152 -2.21 22.90 10.69
C LYS A 152 -2.75 23.86 9.63
N ARG A 153 -1.89 24.66 9.02
CA ARG A 153 -2.27 25.61 7.96
C ARG A 153 -2.79 24.90 6.72
N LEU A 154 -2.08 23.87 6.25
CA LEU A 154 -2.50 23.06 5.10
C LEU A 154 -3.80 22.33 5.38
N ALA A 155 -3.93 21.68 6.55
CA ALA A 155 -5.16 20.96 6.92
C ALA A 155 -6.36 21.91 7.01
N SER A 156 -6.17 23.10 7.56
CA SER A 156 -7.20 24.15 7.60
C SER A 156 -7.60 24.65 6.21
N ALA A 157 -6.68 24.62 5.23
CA ALA A 157 -7.01 24.94 3.84
C ALA A 157 -7.87 23.83 3.23
N GLU A 158 -7.49 22.55 3.39
CA GLU A 158 -8.26 21.39 2.89
C GLU A 158 -9.69 21.35 3.43
N VAL A 159 -9.88 21.67 4.72
CA VAL A 159 -11.23 21.70 5.33
C VAL A 159 -12.08 22.85 4.77
N ARG A 160 -11.46 23.99 4.41
CA ARG A 160 -12.16 25.18 3.89
C ARG A 160 -12.51 25.08 2.41
N ASP A 161 -11.70 24.35 1.64
CA ASP A 161 -11.92 24.11 0.20
C ASP A 161 -13.22 23.34 -0.08
N GLY A 162 -13.78 22.67 0.93
CA GLY A 162 -15.10 22.08 0.85
C GLY A 162 -15.17 20.76 0.08
N LEU A 163 -14.15 20.40 -0.70
CA LEU A 163 -14.04 19.12 -1.43
C LEU A 163 -14.24 17.89 -0.52
N LEU A 164 -13.81 17.98 0.74
CA LEU A 164 -13.96 16.89 1.71
C LEU A 164 -15.37 16.82 2.33
N SER A 165 -16.22 17.82 2.11
CA SER A 165 -17.55 17.92 2.74
C SER A 165 -18.53 16.88 2.25
N GLU A 166 -18.40 16.44 1.00
CA GLU A 166 -19.22 15.37 0.45
C GLU A 166 -18.84 14.01 1.04
N ALA A 167 -17.53 13.68 1.07
CA ALA A 167 -17.04 12.43 1.63
C ALA A 167 -17.21 12.33 3.15
N PHE A 168 -17.08 13.46 3.85
CA PHE A 168 -17.15 13.53 5.31
C PHE A 168 -18.01 14.72 5.73
N PRO A 169 -19.33 14.55 5.92
CA PRO A 169 -20.22 15.66 6.30
C PRO A 169 -19.90 16.27 7.67
N ASP A 170 -19.38 15.45 8.59
CA ASP A 170 -18.97 15.90 9.93
C ASP A 170 -17.66 16.69 9.88
N ARG A 171 -17.69 17.92 10.40
CA ARG A 171 -16.53 18.82 10.44
C ARG A 171 -15.38 18.26 11.28
N PHE A 172 -15.68 17.54 12.36
CA PHE A 172 -14.63 16.98 13.24
C PHE A 172 -13.88 15.87 12.51
N THR A 173 -14.60 14.96 11.85
CA THR A 173 -14.02 13.91 11.02
C THR A 173 -13.19 14.49 9.87
N ARG A 174 -13.69 15.52 9.16
CA ARG A 174 -12.91 16.22 8.14
C ARG A 174 -11.60 16.77 8.66
N SER A 175 -11.65 17.48 9.79
CA SER A 175 -10.47 18.11 10.37
C SER A 175 -9.45 17.05 10.78
N LEU A 176 -9.90 15.97 11.41
CA LEU A 176 -9.05 14.85 11.79
C LEU A 176 -8.36 14.19 10.57
N ILE A 177 -9.11 13.91 9.50
CA ILE A 177 -8.58 13.29 8.28
C ILE A 177 -7.60 14.24 7.57
N ALA A 178 -7.95 15.52 7.43
CA ALA A 178 -7.08 16.52 6.82
C ALA A 178 -5.77 16.70 7.61
N GLU A 179 -5.85 16.82 8.94
CA GLU A 179 -4.67 16.93 9.80
C GLU A 179 -3.78 15.68 9.72
N SER A 180 -4.38 14.49 9.75
CA SER A 180 -3.66 13.21 9.63
C SER A 180 -2.93 13.09 8.29
N THR A 181 -3.60 13.40 7.17
CA THR A 181 -2.99 13.42 5.84
C THR A 181 -1.83 14.43 5.80
N MET A 182 -2.06 15.68 6.21
CA MET A 182 -1.04 16.72 6.08
C MET A 182 0.17 16.44 6.96
N HIS A 183 -0.04 15.93 8.17
CA HIS A 183 1.05 15.51 9.04
C HIS A 183 1.92 14.45 8.36
N SER A 184 1.27 13.45 7.76
CA SER A 184 1.93 12.35 7.07
C SER A 184 2.71 12.81 5.84
N LEU A 185 2.13 13.71 5.04
CA LEU A 185 2.77 14.25 3.84
C LEU A 185 3.97 15.15 4.18
N VAL A 186 3.84 16.02 5.19
CA VAL A 186 4.94 16.89 5.62
C VAL A 186 6.10 16.05 6.17
N LEU A 187 5.80 14.99 6.93
CA LEU A 187 6.83 14.09 7.43
C LEU A 187 7.50 13.29 6.31
N GLY A 188 6.72 12.73 5.37
CA GLY A 188 7.28 12.06 4.20
C GLY A 188 8.18 12.96 3.35
N MET A 189 7.77 14.22 3.14
CA MET A 189 8.58 15.24 2.48
C MET A 189 9.91 15.48 3.21
N ARG A 190 9.91 15.55 4.55
CA ARG A 190 11.13 15.69 5.36
C ARG A 190 12.05 14.48 5.25
N MET A 191 11.47 13.29 5.15
CA MET A 191 12.20 12.04 4.98
C MET A 191 12.70 11.81 3.55
N GLY A 192 12.21 12.59 2.58
CA GLY A 192 12.45 12.29 1.16
C GLY A 192 11.75 11.01 0.69
N ALA A 193 10.71 10.58 1.40
CA ALA A 193 10.01 9.32 1.17
C ALA A 193 8.61 9.55 0.57
N ALA A 194 8.18 8.63 -0.28
CA ALA A 194 6.78 8.54 -0.66
C ALA A 194 5.93 8.23 0.58
N VAL A 195 4.64 8.58 0.54
CA VAL A 195 3.74 8.35 1.69
C VAL A 195 2.61 7.43 1.28
N ARG A 196 2.45 6.35 2.04
CA ARG A 196 1.30 5.46 1.91
C ARG A 196 0.20 5.87 2.88
N LEU A 197 -1.01 6.10 2.37
CA LEU A 197 -2.21 6.31 3.19
C LEU A 197 -3.26 5.25 2.85
N ASP A 198 -4.18 5.01 3.79
CA ASP A 198 -5.29 4.09 3.58
C ASP A 198 -6.43 4.72 2.75
N GLY A 199 -7.45 3.91 2.46
CA GLY A 199 -8.60 4.33 1.67
C GLY A 199 -9.42 5.46 2.28
N LEU A 200 -9.31 5.72 3.59
CA LEU A 200 -10.03 6.83 4.23
C LEU A 200 -9.48 8.19 3.77
N HIS A 201 -8.20 8.26 3.44
CA HIS A 201 -7.53 9.51 3.05
C HIS A 201 -7.53 9.71 1.52
N ARG A 202 -8.15 8.79 0.75
CA ARG A 202 -8.15 8.79 -0.73
C ARG A 202 -8.69 10.09 -1.33
N SER A 203 -9.77 10.65 -0.78
CA SER A 203 -10.37 11.88 -1.29
C SER A 203 -9.44 13.09 -1.14
N VAL A 204 -8.67 13.18 -0.05
CA VAL A 204 -7.68 14.24 0.16
C VAL A 204 -6.54 14.08 -0.86
N LEU A 205 -6.06 12.85 -1.05
CA LEU A 205 -5.00 12.57 -2.03
C LEU A 205 -5.45 12.88 -3.46
N ALA A 206 -6.65 12.45 -3.85
CA ALA A 206 -7.21 12.71 -5.17
C ALA A 206 -7.30 14.22 -5.47
N ALA A 207 -7.76 15.02 -4.49
CA ALA A 207 -7.79 16.47 -4.62
C ALA A 207 -6.39 17.06 -4.85
N ARG A 208 -5.37 16.62 -4.10
CA ARG A 208 -4.00 17.14 -4.25
C ARG A 208 -3.35 16.70 -5.56
N LEU A 209 -3.61 15.48 -6.02
CA LEU A 209 -3.18 15.01 -7.34
C LEU A 209 -3.80 15.86 -8.44
N ALA A 210 -5.10 16.13 -8.38
CA ALA A 210 -5.80 16.98 -9.34
C ALA A 210 -5.26 18.42 -9.38
N ARG A 211 -4.80 18.95 -8.24
CA ARG A 211 -4.15 20.27 -8.15
C ARG A 211 -2.66 20.27 -8.54
N GLY A 212 -2.08 19.12 -8.86
CA GLY A 212 -0.64 18.99 -9.13
C GLY A 212 0.26 19.21 -7.91
N GLU A 213 -0.32 19.16 -6.70
CA GLU A 213 0.40 19.35 -5.43
C GLU A 213 0.99 18.05 -4.87
N ALA A 214 0.71 16.93 -5.53
CA ALA A 214 1.26 15.61 -5.24
C ALA A 214 1.48 14.86 -6.55
N ARG A 215 2.31 13.81 -6.51
CA ARG A 215 2.49 12.87 -7.62
C ARG A 215 2.25 11.45 -7.12
N PRO A 216 1.62 10.57 -7.91
CA PRO A 216 1.46 9.18 -7.52
C PRO A 216 2.80 8.46 -7.56
N THR A 217 3.00 7.51 -6.67
CA THR A 217 4.02 6.48 -6.85
C THR A 217 3.50 5.44 -7.82
N LEU A 218 4.27 5.13 -8.86
CA LEU A 218 3.89 4.21 -9.93
C LEU A 218 4.51 2.82 -9.75
N GLY A 219 3.95 1.84 -10.44
CA GLY A 219 4.43 0.47 -10.57
C GLY A 219 3.80 -0.51 -9.58
N GLY A 220 3.29 -0.03 -8.44
CA GLY A 220 2.64 -0.89 -7.46
C GLY A 220 1.33 -1.51 -7.95
N HIS A 221 0.54 -0.76 -8.73
CA HIS A 221 -0.68 -1.29 -9.35
C HIS A 221 -0.30 -2.24 -10.48
N ALA A 222 0.66 -1.85 -11.33
CA ALA A 222 1.14 -2.71 -12.40
C ALA A 222 1.68 -4.05 -11.91
N LEU A 223 2.38 -4.06 -10.78
CA LEU A 223 2.85 -5.30 -10.15
C LEU A 223 1.69 -6.23 -9.76
N VAL A 224 0.64 -5.67 -9.14
CA VAL A 224 -0.51 -6.46 -8.68
C VAL A 224 -1.37 -6.95 -9.85
N ALA A 225 -1.50 -6.19 -10.93
CA ALA A 225 -2.21 -6.63 -12.12
C ALA A 225 -1.46 -7.77 -12.84
N THR A 226 -0.13 -7.66 -12.96
CA THR A 226 0.71 -8.61 -13.72
C THR A 226 1.14 -9.85 -12.93
N ILE A 227 1.22 -9.74 -11.60
CA ILE A 227 1.61 -10.81 -10.67
C ILE A 227 0.75 -10.70 -9.37
N PRO A 228 -0.55 -11.01 -9.43
CA PRO A 228 -1.48 -10.76 -8.32
C PRO A 228 -1.12 -11.48 -7.02
N ASP A 229 -0.51 -12.65 -7.11
CA ASP A 229 -0.14 -13.51 -5.98
C ASP A 229 1.07 -12.99 -5.19
N VAL A 230 1.76 -11.95 -5.67
CA VAL A 230 2.87 -11.30 -4.92
C VAL A 230 2.44 -10.86 -3.52
N ARG A 231 1.15 -10.56 -3.37
CA ARG A 231 0.50 -10.19 -2.11
C ARG A 231 0.58 -11.29 -1.04
N ASN A 232 0.71 -12.54 -1.46
CA ASN A 232 0.65 -13.71 -0.59
C ASN A 232 2.03 -14.26 -0.20
N LEU A 233 3.11 -13.80 -0.86
CA LEU A 233 4.47 -14.26 -0.60
C LEU A 233 4.84 -14.20 0.88
N PRO A 234 5.53 -15.21 1.45
CA PRO A 234 6.10 -15.09 2.80
C PRO A 234 7.18 -14.00 2.84
N TRP A 235 7.45 -13.44 4.02
CA TRP A 235 8.37 -12.31 4.17
C TRP A 235 9.80 -12.65 3.74
N GLU A 236 10.21 -13.88 3.94
CA GLU A 236 11.50 -14.42 3.50
C GLU A 236 11.60 -14.45 1.98
N GLU A 237 10.53 -14.82 1.27
CA GLU A 237 10.54 -14.78 -0.19
C GLU A 237 10.54 -13.34 -0.73
N VAL A 238 9.86 -12.41 -0.05
CA VAL A 238 9.96 -10.98 -0.38
C VAL A 238 11.40 -10.50 -0.24
N ASP A 239 12.09 -10.88 0.84
CA ASP A 239 13.50 -10.55 1.08
C ASP A 239 14.43 -11.12 0.00
N GLU A 240 14.24 -12.39 -0.40
CA GLU A 240 15.01 -13.02 -1.48
C GLU A 240 14.74 -12.38 -2.85
N VAL A 241 13.48 -12.04 -3.13
CA VAL A 241 13.11 -11.33 -4.36
C VAL A 241 13.87 -10.01 -4.45
N ARG A 242 13.86 -9.21 -3.38
CA ARG A 242 14.54 -7.90 -3.34
C ARG A 242 16.04 -7.96 -3.62
N LYS A 243 16.71 -9.09 -3.34
CA LYS A 243 18.14 -9.31 -3.63
C LYS A 243 18.43 -9.61 -5.09
N MET A 244 17.42 -9.88 -5.91
CA MET A 244 17.62 -10.14 -7.34
C MET A 244 18.07 -8.87 -8.06
N LYS A 245 19.17 -8.97 -8.81
CA LYS A 245 19.73 -7.84 -9.56
C LYS A 245 18.76 -7.19 -10.56
N GLY A 246 17.79 -7.95 -11.07
CA GLY A 246 16.80 -7.46 -12.03
C GLY A 246 15.67 -6.64 -11.41
N ILE A 247 15.50 -6.62 -10.07
CA ILE A 247 14.36 -5.96 -9.42
C ILE A 247 14.33 -4.45 -9.62
N PRO A 248 15.43 -3.70 -9.44
CA PRO A 248 15.41 -2.26 -9.70
C PRO A 248 14.92 -1.92 -11.12
N ARG A 249 15.37 -2.69 -12.12
CA ARG A 249 14.91 -2.50 -13.49
C ARG A 249 13.46 -2.93 -13.68
N LEU A 250 13.01 -4.01 -13.03
CA LEU A 250 11.60 -4.41 -13.05
C LEU A 250 10.70 -3.31 -12.48
N ARG A 251 11.07 -2.68 -11.36
CA ARG A 251 10.32 -1.57 -10.77
C ARG A 251 10.16 -0.41 -11.74
N ALA A 252 11.25 -0.02 -12.42
CA ALA A 252 11.22 1.04 -13.43
C ALA A 252 10.27 0.69 -14.59
N ILE A 253 10.37 -0.53 -15.14
CA ILE A 253 9.46 -1.00 -16.20
C ILE A 253 8.00 -0.99 -15.75
N LEU A 254 7.72 -1.45 -14.52
CA LEU A 254 6.36 -1.44 -13.99
C LEU A 254 5.83 -0.01 -13.80
N ALA A 255 6.68 0.93 -13.38
CA ALA A 255 6.31 2.34 -13.30
C ALA A 255 6.00 2.95 -14.68
N ASP A 256 6.82 2.64 -15.69
CA ASP A 256 6.60 3.07 -17.08
C ASP A 256 5.29 2.49 -17.66
N VAL A 257 5.05 1.19 -17.42
CA VAL A 257 3.81 0.50 -17.79
C VAL A 257 2.59 1.16 -17.15
N GLU A 258 2.66 1.45 -15.85
CA GLU A 258 1.54 2.09 -15.14
C GLU A 258 1.29 3.51 -15.64
N MET A 259 2.34 4.28 -15.92
CA MET A 259 2.24 5.62 -16.50
C MET A 259 1.54 5.60 -17.86
N ALA A 260 2.00 4.75 -18.78
CA ALA A 260 1.43 4.62 -20.11
C ALA A 260 -0.04 4.14 -20.06
N ALA A 261 -0.36 3.23 -19.13
CA ALA A 261 -1.73 2.76 -18.94
C ALA A 261 -2.66 3.86 -18.38
N LEU A 262 -2.17 4.70 -17.46
CA LEU A 262 -2.92 5.86 -16.95
C LEU A 262 -3.18 6.89 -18.05
N GLU A 263 -2.21 7.16 -18.92
CA GLU A 263 -2.39 8.05 -20.07
C GLU A 263 -3.42 7.48 -21.06
N ALA A 264 -3.33 6.18 -21.37
CA ALA A 264 -4.24 5.51 -22.29
C ALA A 264 -5.69 5.43 -21.77
N THR A 265 -5.90 5.53 -20.45
CA THR A 265 -7.21 5.39 -19.80
C THR A 265 -7.76 6.72 -19.28
N ALA A 266 -7.09 7.85 -19.60
CA ALA A 266 -7.46 9.18 -19.13
C ALA A 266 -8.89 9.60 -19.53
N GLU A 267 -9.38 9.14 -20.68
CA GLU A 267 -10.73 9.42 -21.19
C GLU A 267 -11.77 8.34 -20.79
N GLY A 268 -11.37 7.41 -19.92
CA GLY A 268 -12.12 6.21 -19.56
C GLY A 268 -11.47 4.94 -20.11
N GLY A 269 -11.78 3.80 -19.48
CA GLY A 269 -11.22 2.50 -19.82
C GLY A 269 -10.91 1.67 -18.59
N ASP A 270 -10.60 0.38 -18.81
CA ASP A 270 -10.13 -0.50 -17.76
C ASP A 270 -8.61 -0.37 -17.60
N LEU A 271 -8.18 0.16 -16.45
CA LEU A 271 -6.76 0.35 -16.13
C LEU A 271 -6.00 -0.98 -16.05
N ASP A 272 -6.61 -2.05 -15.52
CA ASP A 272 -5.95 -3.34 -15.36
C ASP A 272 -5.66 -3.96 -16.75
N GLU A 273 -6.62 -3.87 -17.68
CA GLU A 273 -6.44 -4.33 -19.05
C GLU A 273 -5.34 -3.53 -19.78
N ALA A 274 -5.35 -2.20 -19.63
CA ALA A 274 -4.34 -1.33 -20.23
C ALA A 274 -2.93 -1.65 -19.71
N ILE A 275 -2.79 -1.87 -18.39
CA ILE A 275 -1.53 -2.29 -17.75
C ILE A 275 -1.05 -3.63 -18.32
N LEU A 276 -1.93 -4.64 -18.39
CA LEU A 276 -1.57 -5.97 -18.87
C LEU A 276 -1.10 -5.93 -20.33
N ARG A 277 -1.78 -5.14 -21.17
CA ARG A 277 -1.41 -4.93 -22.58
C ARG A 277 -0.03 -4.32 -22.70
N GLU A 278 0.23 -3.20 -22.02
CA GLU A 278 1.52 -2.51 -22.08
C GLU A 278 2.65 -3.37 -21.51
N TYR A 279 2.41 -4.05 -20.39
CA TYR A 279 3.39 -4.99 -19.82
C TYR A 279 3.79 -6.08 -20.81
N HIS A 280 2.82 -6.71 -21.49
CA HIS A 280 3.10 -7.74 -22.49
C HIS A 280 3.86 -7.18 -23.70
N GLU A 281 3.57 -5.96 -24.12
CA GLU A 281 4.32 -5.31 -25.20
C GLU A 281 5.78 -5.07 -24.81
N GLN A 282 6.04 -4.56 -23.60
CA GLN A 282 7.40 -4.38 -23.07
C GLN A 282 8.14 -5.72 -22.96
N TYR A 283 7.46 -6.77 -22.47
CA TYR A 283 8.03 -8.12 -22.37
C TYR A 283 8.38 -8.70 -23.75
N ARG A 284 7.51 -8.52 -24.75
CA ARG A 284 7.74 -8.96 -26.13
C ARG A 284 8.95 -8.25 -26.74
N ARG A 285 9.00 -6.92 -26.67
CA ARG A 285 10.14 -6.13 -27.17
C ARG A 285 11.46 -6.58 -26.54
N ALA A 286 11.48 -6.79 -25.23
CA ALA A 286 12.67 -7.28 -24.53
C ALA A 286 13.09 -8.70 -24.93
N THR A 287 12.13 -9.56 -25.30
CA THR A 287 12.38 -10.91 -25.82
C THR A 287 12.95 -10.86 -27.24
N ASP A 288 12.38 -10.00 -28.09
CA ASP A 288 12.84 -9.78 -29.47
C ASP A 288 14.27 -9.23 -29.49
N ASP A 289 14.56 -8.20 -28.69
CA ASP A 289 15.89 -7.58 -28.57
C ASP A 289 16.96 -8.52 -28.04
N ALA A 290 16.56 -9.50 -27.21
CA ALA A 290 17.48 -10.51 -26.70
C ALA A 290 17.86 -11.57 -27.75
N GLY A 291 17.30 -11.50 -28.97
CA GLY A 291 17.52 -12.47 -30.05
C GLY A 291 16.98 -13.86 -29.71
N TRP A 292 15.94 -13.93 -28.88
CA TRP A 292 15.38 -15.19 -28.40
C TRP A 292 14.33 -15.72 -29.39
N THR A 293 14.80 -16.42 -30.43
CA THR A 293 13.93 -17.07 -31.44
C THR A 293 13.41 -18.46 -31.02
N GLY A 294 13.43 -18.80 -29.72
CA GLY A 294 13.01 -20.12 -29.23
C GLY A 294 11.57 -20.14 -28.72
N HIS A 295 10.74 -21.02 -29.29
CA HIS A 295 9.33 -21.33 -28.97
C HIS A 295 9.01 -21.77 -27.51
N ALA A 296 9.71 -21.26 -26.50
CA ALA A 296 9.58 -21.66 -25.10
C ALA A 296 9.07 -20.54 -24.18
N VAL A 297 8.43 -19.50 -24.72
CA VAL A 297 7.55 -18.63 -23.92
C VAL A 297 6.13 -19.02 -24.24
N SER A 298 5.67 -20.12 -23.63
CA SER A 298 4.26 -20.25 -23.33
C SER A 298 3.92 -19.14 -22.34
N VAL A 299 3.72 -17.92 -22.86
CA VAL A 299 2.84 -16.97 -22.20
C VAL A 299 1.53 -17.73 -22.13
N LEU A 300 1.24 -18.30 -20.97
CA LEU A 300 -0.08 -18.76 -20.64
C LEU A 300 -0.97 -17.52 -20.77
N LEU A 301 -1.52 -17.33 -21.97
CA LEU A 301 -2.85 -16.77 -22.16
C LEU A 301 -3.81 -17.68 -21.38
N GLY A 302 -3.73 -17.63 -20.06
CA GLY A 302 -4.93 -17.70 -19.26
C GLY A 302 -5.65 -16.42 -19.60
N ALA A 303 -6.47 -16.47 -20.65
CA ALA A 303 -7.56 -15.54 -20.81
C ALA A 303 -8.17 -15.42 -19.41
N ALA A 304 -8.06 -14.24 -18.82
CA ALA A 304 -8.91 -13.84 -17.74
C ALA A 304 -10.32 -13.85 -18.33
N THR A 305 -10.92 -15.04 -18.38
CA THR A 305 -12.34 -15.18 -18.22
C THR A 305 -12.62 -14.53 -16.88
N SER A 306 -13.06 -13.29 -16.96
CA SER A 306 -14.04 -12.70 -16.06
C SER A 306 -15.18 -13.71 -15.86
N VAL A 307 -14.97 -14.69 -15.00
CA VAL A 307 -16.00 -15.46 -14.30
C VAL A 307 -15.90 -14.93 -12.88
N ALA A 308 -16.57 -13.81 -12.61
CA ALA A 308 -17.88 -13.87 -12.00
C ALA A 308 -17.85 -14.79 -10.78
N THR A 309 -17.76 -14.18 -9.61
CA THR A 309 -18.14 -14.79 -8.33
C THR A 309 -19.61 -15.23 -8.40
N THR A 310 -19.88 -16.40 -8.95
CA THR A 310 -21.14 -17.14 -8.82
C THR A 310 -20.86 -18.63 -8.95
N PRO A 311 -21.32 -19.47 -7.99
CA PRO A 311 -21.07 -20.90 -8.02
C PRO A 311 -22.12 -21.59 -8.89
N LEU A 312 -21.73 -22.22 -9.99
CA LEU A 312 -22.58 -23.20 -10.68
C LEU A 312 -21.73 -24.26 -11.38
N ALA A 313 -22.12 -25.51 -11.10
CA ALA A 313 -21.44 -26.77 -11.36
C ALA A 313 -21.25 -27.15 -12.84
N GLY A 314 -20.19 -27.90 -13.14
CA GLY A 314 -20.10 -28.69 -14.39
C GLY A 314 -18.67 -29.14 -14.75
N PRO A 315 -18.42 -30.44 -15.05
CA PRO A 315 -17.08 -30.99 -15.24
C PRO A 315 -16.68 -31.11 -16.72
N ALA A 316 -15.63 -30.41 -17.13
CA ALA A 316 -14.88 -30.75 -18.33
C ALA A 316 -13.42 -30.33 -18.15
N GLY A 317 -12.57 -31.33 -17.90
CA GLY A 317 -11.14 -31.13 -17.71
C GLY A 317 -10.44 -30.72 -18.99
N ILE A 318 -9.48 -29.81 -18.87
CA ILE A 318 -8.47 -29.55 -19.89
C ILE A 318 -7.11 -29.91 -19.27
N VAL A 319 -6.59 -31.06 -19.69
CA VAL A 319 -5.21 -31.48 -19.42
C VAL A 319 -4.31 -30.78 -20.43
N VAL A 320 -3.50 -29.82 -19.97
CA VAL A 320 -2.46 -29.19 -20.80
C VAL A 320 -1.14 -29.94 -20.59
N GLY A 321 -0.71 -30.70 -21.60
CA GLY A 321 0.52 -31.48 -21.59
C GLY A 321 1.77 -30.59 -21.73
N VAL A 322 2.75 -30.82 -20.86
CA VAL A 322 4.09 -30.21 -20.93
C VAL A 322 5.01 -31.15 -21.69
N GLY A 323 5.43 -30.78 -22.90
CA GLY A 323 6.47 -31.47 -23.67
C GLY A 323 7.84 -30.81 -23.45
N MET A 324 8.80 -31.54 -22.90
CA MET A 324 10.21 -31.13 -22.86
C MET A 324 10.97 -31.67 -24.07
N ALA A 325 11.54 -30.78 -24.89
CA ALA A 325 12.57 -31.13 -25.86
C ALA A 325 13.94 -30.76 -25.26
N ALA A 326 14.80 -31.75 -25.08
CA ALA A 326 16.19 -31.56 -24.66
C ALA A 326 17.08 -31.51 -25.90
N ALA A 327 17.75 -30.38 -26.13
CA ALA A 327 18.84 -30.26 -27.08
C ALA A 327 20.06 -29.63 -26.40
N THR A 328 21.20 -30.28 -26.61
CA THR A 328 22.52 -30.01 -26.05
C THR A 328 23.15 -28.74 -26.63
N GLU A 329 23.27 -27.69 -25.82
CA GLU A 329 24.14 -26.53 -26.09
C GLU A 329 24.73 -25.99 -24.77
N THR A 330 25.48 -26.83 -24.06
CA THR A 330 25.71 -26.67 -22.61
C THR A 330 26.51 -25.40 -22.25
N GLY A 331 27.47 -24.95 -23.07
CA GLY A 331 28.32 -23.80 -22.75
C GLY A 331 27.67 -22.42 -22.98
N SER A 332 27.05 -22.22 -24.13
CA SER A 332 26.28 -21.01 -24.47
C SER A 332 25.00 -20.92 -23.64
N TYR A 333 24.37 -22.04 -23.32
CA TYR A 333 23.21 -22.10 -22.42
C TYR A 333 23.53 -21.57 -21.03
N PHE A 334 24.66 -21.95 -20.41
CA PHE A 334 25.02 -21.44 -19.08
C PHE A 334 25.35 -19.94 -19.07
N LEU A 335 26.07 -19.44 -20.09
CA LEU A 335 26.35 -18.00 -20.20
C LEU A 335 25.08 -17.19 -20.50
N ARG A 336 24.19 -17.68 -21.37
CA ARG A 336 22.88 -17.07 -21.63
C ARG A 336 21.97 -17.15 -20.40
N LYS A 337 21.96 -18.26 -19.66
CA LYS A 337 21.20 -18.43 -18.41
C LYS A 337 21.71 -17.51 -17.31
N ARG A 338 23.03 -17.29 -17.22
CA ARG A 338 23.62 -16.34 -16.27
C ARG A 338 23.33 -14.88 -16.65
N ARG A 339 23.42 -14.53 -17.94
CA ARG A 339 22.95 -13.21 -18.42
C ARG A 339 21.46 -13.00 -18.18
N ARG A 340 20.65 -14.06 -18.33
CA ARG A 340 19.20 -14.02 -18.09
C ARG A 340 18.89 -13.72 -16.64
N ARG A 341 19.60 -14.34 -15.68
CA ARG A 341 19.38 -14.12 -14.23
C ARG A 341 19.50 -12.67 -13.78
N ASP A 342 20.25 -11.86 -14.51
CA ASP A 342 20.49 -10.45 -14.15
C ASP A 342 19.52 -9.50 -14.89
N THR A 343 18.55 -10.00 -15.67
CA THR A 343 17.54 -9.17 -16.36
C THR A 343 16.26 -8.99 -15.55
N TRP A 344 15.52 -7.92 -15.85
CA TRP A 344 14.21 -7.68 -15.25
C TRP A 344 13.19 -8.78 -15.60
N MET A 345 13.28 -9.38 -16.80
CA MET A 345 12.41 -10.49 -17.20
C MET A 345 12.60 -11.71 -16.30
N ALA A 346 13.84 -12.05 -15.96
CA ALA A 346 14.09 -13.15 -15.04
C ALA A 346 13.60 -12.84 -13.62
N ALA A 347 13.73 -11.60 -13.16
CA ALA A 347 13.16 -11.19 -11.88
C ALA A 347 11.63 -11.31 -11.89
N ALA A 348 10.96 -10.90 -12.98
CA ALA A 348 9.51 -11.02 -13.13
C ALA A 348 9.05 -12.50 -13.19
N ASP A 349 9.75 -13.33 -13.96
CA ASP A 349 9.46 -14.76 -14.08
C ASP A 349 9.66 -15.49 -12.74
N ASP A 350 10.76 -15.21 -12.03
CA ASP A 350 11.04 -15.81 -10.71
C ASP A 350 10.02 -15.35 -9.66
N LEU A 351 9.68 -14.05 -9.67
CA LEU A 351 8.65 -13.49 -8.79
C LEU A 351 7.29 -14.15 -9.03
N ARG A 352 6.90 -14.32 -10.30
CA ARG A 352 5.66 -15.02 -10.66
C ARG A 352 5.67 -16.47 -10.21
N ALA A 353 6.76 -17.20 -10.47
CA ALA A 353 6.89 -18.60 -10.08
C ALA A 353 6.83 -18.81 -8.55
N ARG A 354 7.41 -17.90 -7.76
CA ARG A 354 7.29 -17.88 -6.30
C ARG A 354 5.86 -17.61 -5.85
N ALA A 355 5.26 -16.57 -6.41
CA ALA A 355 3.91 -16.13 -6.06
C ALA A 355 2.87 -17.24 -6.32
N THR A 356 2.94 -17.91 -7.48
CA THR A 356 2.06 -19.03 -7.81
C THR A 356 2.25 -20.23 -6.87
N ARG A 357 3.49 -20.56 -6.48
CA ARG A 357 3.75 -21.65 -5.52
C ARG A 357 3.16 -21.34 -4.14
N SER A 358 3.40 -20.14 -3.62
CA SER A 358 2.89 -19.72 -2.32
C SER A 358 1.35 -19.70 -2.27
N HIS A 359 0.69 -19.43 -3.38
CA HIS A 359 -0.77 -19.50 -3.47
C HIS A 359 -1.29 -20.95 -3.37
N GLY A 360 -0.59 -21.91 -3.96
CA GLY A 360 -0.94 -23.33 -3.92
C GLY A 360 -0.89 -23.94 -2.52
N ASP A 361 0.05 -23.49 -1.67
CA ASP A 361 0.23 -24.03 -0.31
C ASP A 361 -0.79 -23.48 0.71
N SER A 362 -1.59 -22.46 0.33
CA SER A 362 -2.54 -21.79 1.24
C SER A 362 -3.98 -22.32 1.14
N ASN A 363 -4.26 -23.23 0.20
CA ASN A 363 -5.55 -23.91 0.02
C ASN A 363 -5.46 -25.35 0.48
#